data_AF-A0A1F6B727-F1
#
_entry.id   AF-A0A1F6B727-F1
#
_cell.length_a   1.000
_cell.length_b   1.000
_cell.length_c   1.000
_cell.angle_alpha   90.00
_cell.angle_beta   90.00
_cell.angle_gamma   90.00
#
_symmetry.space_group_name_H-M   'P 1'
#
loop_
_entity.id
_entity.type
_entity.pdbx_description
1 polymer ?
#
loop_
_entity_poly.entity_id
_entity_poly.type
_entity_poly.pdbx_seq_one_letter_code
_entity_poly.pdbx_strand_id
1 'polypeptide(L)'
;MIFNPNNWFHAFFIIPILNVLMGFYTSLSYLHIPYPMGFSLILLTVAIRLLLNPLTVSQIKSSQKLTKLKPELDKLNEIYKNDKTRLHQEQLKLYQKAGINPAAGCLPLLLQMPILIALYNLFFQILTNGNMNKVVAEVNRVVYFPFLKIHSFDLSFFFLNLSSKPSDWKSGGWWLLLVPIITAGLQYWQTKMMVPQTKIQNPKSKIQKIEKEPVNGKKAVDKSADKEDMGQAMQKQMAIMMPLMIGFFAYSFPLGLSLYWNTFTIFGIIQQYRIAKLDGANEQNKRT
;
A
#
# COMPACT_ATOMS: atom_id res chain seq x y z
N MET A 1 3.30 -20.28 23.59
CA MET A 1 2.08 -19.46 23.80
C MET A 1 1.86 -18.67 22.54
N ILE A 2 0.66 -18.72 21.95
CA ILE A 2 0.38 -18.14 20.64
C ILE A 2 0.35 -16.61 20.75
N PHE A 3 -0.31 -16.11 21.79
CA PHE A 3 -0.38 -14.70 22.13
C PHE A 3 0.31 -14.44 23.47
N ASN A 4 1.48 -13.78 23.45
CA ASN A 4 2.25 -13.50 24.65
C ASN A 4 2.05 -12.03 25.11
N PRO A 5 1.27 -11.76 26.17
CA PRO A 5 1.04 -10.39 26.65
C PRO A 5 2.29 -9.72 27.23
N ASN A 6 3.33 -10.50 27.59
CA ASN A 6 4.59 -9.94 28.09
C ASN A 6 5.49 -9.41 26.96
N ASN A 7 5.19 -9.73 25.70
CA ASN A 7 5.88 -9.15 24.55
C ASN A 7 5.20 -7.84 24.15
N TRP A 8 5.97 -6.74 24.14
CA TRP A 8 5.45 -5.40 23.83
C TRP A 8 4.74 -5.34 22.46
N PHE A 9 5.25 -6.03 21.44
CA PHE A 9 4.64 -6.03 20.10
C PHE A 9 3.27 -6.73 20.13
N HIS A 10 3.17 -7.82 20.89
CA HIS A 10 1.88 -8.49 21.07
C HIS A 10 0.92 -7.63 21.88
N ALA A 11 1.37 -7.04 22.98
CA ALA A 11 0.55 -6.23 23.86
C ALA A 11 -0.03 -4.97 23.17
N PHE A 12 0.78 -4.28 22.35
CA PHE A 12 0.37 -3.02 21.73
C PHE A 12 -0.24 -3.16 20.34
N PHE A 13 0.11 -4.20 19.58
CA PHE A 13 -0.37 -4.36 18.20
C PHE A 13 -1.27 -5.58 18.05
N ILE A 14 -0.77 -6.79 18.32
CA ILE A 14 -1.50 -8.02 17.98
C ILE A 14 -2.77 -8.19 18.83
N ILE A 15 -2.68 -8.08 20.16
CA ILE A 15 -3.79 -8.33 21.08
C ILE A 15 -4.92 -7.30 20.91
N PRO A 16 -4.65 -5.98 20.79
CA PRO A 16 -5.71 -5.01 20.49
C PRO A 16 -6.40 -5.27 19.15
N ILE A 17 -5.63 -5.56 18.09
CA ILE A 17 -6.18 -5.88 16.76
C ILE A 17 -7.05 -7.15 16.83
N LEU A 18 -6.58 -8.18 17.52
CA LEU A 18 -7.35 -9.41 17.76
C LEU A 18 -8.65 -9.11 18.52
N ASN A 19 -8.61 -8.30 19.57
CA ASN A 19 -9.83 -7.97 20.32
C ASN A 19 -10.87 -7.24 19.49
N VAL A 20 -10.44 -6.27 18.66
CA VAL A 20 -11.34 -5.60 17.71
C VAL A 20 -11.90 -6.59 16.70
N LEU A 21 -11.07 -7.49 16.18
CA LEU A 21 -11.49 -8.55 15.27
C LEU A 21 -12.54 -9.48 15.92
N MET A 22 -12.30 -9.92 17.15
CA MET A 22 -13.23 -10.76 17.90
C MET A 22 -14.53 -10.01 18.21
N GLY A 23 -14.47 -8.70 18.44
CA GLY A 23 -15.65 -7.86 18.60
C GLY A 23 -16.54 -7.90 17.37
N PHE A 24 -15.98 -7.72 16.18
CA PHE A 24 -16.73 -7.88 14.94
C PHE A 24 -17.24 -9.31 14.74
N TYR A 25 -16.38 -10.32 14.99
CA TYR A 25 -16.75 -11.73 14.79
C TYR A 25 -17.91 -12.16 15.66
N THR A 26 -17.83 -11.88 16.97
CA THR A 26 -18.88 -12.23 17.93
C THR A 26 -20.17 -11.46 17.67
N SER A 27 -20.07 -10.17 17.32
CA SER A 27 -21.25 -9.37 16.96
C SER A 27 -21.95 -9.90 15.71
N LEU A 28 -21.21 -10.22 14.65
CA LEU A 28 -21.76 -10.77 13.41
C LEU A 28 -22.34 -12.18 13.64
N SER A 29 -21.66 -13.00 14.45
CA SER A 29 -22.14 -14.34 14.82
C SER A 29 -23.43 -14.26 15.63
N TYR A 30 -23.51 -13.32 16.59
CA TYR A 30 -24.72 -13.07 17.38
C TYR A 30 -25.90 -12.61 16.50
N LEU A 31 -25.62 -11.77 15.49
CA LEU A 31 -26.61 -11.35 14.49
C LEU A 31 -26.92 -12.42 13.42
N HIS A 32 -26.34 -13.62 13.53
CA HIS A 32 -26.50 -14.73 12.59
C HIS A 32 -26.17 -14.35 11.13
N ILE A 33 -25.21 -13.42 10.95
CA ILE A 33 -24.75 -13.03 9.62
C ILE A 33 -23.82 -14.12 9.08
N PRO A 34 -24.05 -14.62 7.85
CA PRO A 34 -23.20 -15.65 7.26
C PRO A 34 -21.78 -15.13 7.06
N TYR A 35 -20.81 -16.05 7.11
CA TYR A 35 -19.39 -15.75 6.90
C TYR A 35 -18.82 -14.70 7.88
N PRO A 36 -19.03 -14.86 9.20
CA PRO A 36 -18.69 -13.85 10.19
C PRO A 36 -17.20 -13.49 10.15
N MET A 37 -16.29 -14.45 9.92
CA MET A 37 -14.86 -14.16 9.86
C MET A 37 -14.50 -13.25 8.70
N GLY A 38 -14.96 -13.53 7.48
CA GLY A 38 -14.59 -12.72 6.32
C GLY A 38 -15.12 -11.30 6.41
N PHE A 39 -16.36 -11.11 6.87
CA PHE A 39 -16.88 -9.76 7.13
C PHE A 39 -16.17 -9.07 8.30
N SER A 40 -15.75 -9.81 9.32
CA SER A 40 -14.94 -9.23 10.42
C SER A 40 -13.62 -8.68 9.93
N LEU A 41 -12.98 -9.35 8.97
CA LEU A 41 -11.75 -8.86 8.34
C LEU A 41 -11.98 -7.60 7.52
N ILE A 42 -13.07 -7.56 6.76
CA ILE A 42 -13.46 -6.37 6.01
C ILE A 42 -13.69 -5.20 6.98
N LEU A 43 -14.50 -5.40 8.02
CA LEU A 43 -14.81 -4.38 9.03
C LEU A 43 -13.56 -3.93 9.78
N LEU A 44 -12.67 -4.84 10.17
CA LEU A 44 -11.39 -4.50 10.78
C LEU A 44 -10.55 -3.61 9.86
N THR A 45 -10.47 -3.96 8.59
CA THR A 45 -9.73 -3.17 7.59
C THR A 45 -10.31 -1.77 7.46
N VAL A 46 -11.65 -1.67 7.41
CA VAL A 46 -12.36 -0.39 7.35
C VAL A 46 -12.12 0.43 8.61
N ALA A 47 -12.21 -0.18 9.80
CA ALA A 47 -11.97 0.49 11.07
C ALA A 47 -10.54 1.06 11.15
N ILE A 48 -9.53 0.27 10.78
CA ILE A 48 -8.14 0.73 10.71
C ILE A 48 -8.00 1.88 9.71
N ARG A 49 -8.62 1.77 8.53
CA ARG A 49 -8.59 2.82 7.50
C ARG A 49 -9.24 4.11 7.96
N LEU A 50 -10.37 4.04 8.67
CA LEU A 50 -11.06 5.21 9.20
C LEU A 50 -10.21 5.90 10.28
N LEU A 51 -9.59 5.12 11.17
CA LEU A 51 -8.66 5.61 12.18
C LEU A 51 -7.44 6.31 11.55
N LEU A 52 -6.88 5.72 10.50
CA LEU A 52 -5.70 6.24 9.78
C LEU A 52 -6.05 7.22 8.65
N ASN A 53 -7.32 7.56 8.46
CA ASN A 53 -7.78 8.42 7.37
C ASN A 53 -7.10 9.80 7.34
N PRO A 54 -7.04 10.59 8.44
CA PRO A 54 -6.42 11.92 8.41
C PRO A 54 -4.94 11.85 8.01
N LEU A 55 -4.24 10.82 8.48
CA LEU A 55 -2.84 10.57 8.14
C LEU A 55 -2.69 10.21 6.66
N THR A 56 -3.54 9.31 6.16
CA THR A 56 -3.51 8.86 4.75
C THR A 56 -3.80 10.01 3.78
N VAL A 57 -4.76 10.89 4.11
CA VAL A 57 -5.04 12.09 3.30
C VAL A 57 -3.81 13.01 3.23
N SER A 58 -3.14 13.21 4.36
CA SER A 58 -1.91 14.02 4.42
C SER A 58 -0.80 13.40 3.56
N GLN A 59 -0.63 12.08 3.63
CA GLN A 59 0.34 11.32 2.81
C GLN A 59 0.06 11.45 1.31
N ILE A 60 -1.20 11.28 0.88
CA ILE A 60 -1.60 11.37 -0.54
C ILE A 60 -1.32 12.78 -1.08
N LYS A 61 -1.69 13.82 -0.33
CA LYS A 61 -1.41 15.21 -0.71
C LYS A 61 0.09 15.49 -0.83
N SER A 62 0.90 14.96 0.08
CA SER A 62 2.37 15.09 -0.02
C SER A 62 2.92 14.41 -1.28
N SER A 63 2.43 13.22 -1.61
CA SER A 63 2.81 12.49 -2.82
C SER A 63 2.44 13.23 -4.11
N GLN A 64 1.27 13.88 -4.15
CA GLN A 64 0.86 14.73 -5.27
C GLN A 64 1.75 15.98 -5.44
N LYS A 65 2.20 16.60 -4.35
CA LYS A 65 3.14 17.74 -4.43
C LYS A 65 4.48 17.32 -5.01
N LEU A 66 5.01 16.17 -4.60
CA LEU A 66 6.23 15.58 -5.19
C LEU A 66 6.04 15.28 -6.68
N THR A 67 4.87 14.79 -7.06
CA THR A 67 4.48 14.57 -8.46
C THR A 67 4.54 15.87 -9.28
N LYS A 68 4.02 16.97 -8.75
CA LYS A 68 4.06 18.29 -9.42
C LYS A 68 5.48 18.84 -9.56
N LEU A 69 6.40 18.48 -8.66
CA LEU A 69 7.79 18.91 -8.67
C LEU A 69 8.68 18.07 -9.61
N LYS A 70 8.21 16.90 -10.05
CA LYS A 70 8.93 16.01 -10.97
C LYS A 70 9.57 16.72 -12.18
N PRO A 71 8.89 17.59 -12.95
CA PRO A 71 9.52 18.26 -14.10
C PRO A 71 10.67 19.18 -13.72
N GLU A 72 10.68 19.76 -12.52
CA GLU A 72 11.80 20.58 -12.04
C GLU A 72 12.96 19.72 -11.56
N LEU A 73 12.66 18.57 -10.94
CA LEU A 73 13.66 17.56 -10.59
C LEU A 73 14.32 16.96 -11.84
N ASP A 74 13.55 16.71 -12.89
CA ASP A 74 14.04 16.18 -14.16
C ASP A 74 15.02 17.18 -14.81
N LYS A 75 14.67 18.47 -14.88
CA LYS A 75 15.61 19.52 -15.33
C LYS A 75 16.89 19.57 -14.51
N LEU A 76 16.78 19.42 -13.19
CA LEU A 76 17.94 19.43 -12.32
C LEU A 76 18.86 18.22 -12.58
N ASN A 77 18.27 17.04 -12.83
CA ASN A 77 19.00 15.84 -13.24
C ASN A 77 19.75 16.04 -14.56
N GLU A 78 19.20 16.80 -15.51
CA GLU A 78 19.88 17.13 -16.77
C GLU A 78 21.07 18.08 -16.55
N ILE A 79 20.87 19.15 -15.77
CA ILE A 79 21.90 20.18 -15.54
C ILE A 79 23.11 19.60 -14.78
N TYR A 80 22.85 18.81 -13.72
CA TYR A 80 23.89 18.29 -12.83
C TYR A 80 24.22 16.81 -13.08
N LYS A 81 23.97 16.32 -14.30
CA LYS A 81 24.15 14.90 -14.69
C LYS A 81 25.52 14.31 -14.33
N ASN A 82 26.57 15.12 -14.37
CA ASN A 82 27.95 14.70 -14.12
C ASN A 82 28.41 14.95 -12.66
N ASP A 83 27.61 15.65 -11.85
CA ASP A 83 27.92 16.01 -10.48
C ASP A 83 26.79 15.53 -9.55
N LYS A 84 26.87 14.24 -9.17
CA LYS A 84 25.87 13.60 -8.31
C LYS A 84 25.75 14.26 -6.94
N THR A 85 26.84 14.83 -6.43
CA THR A 85 26.88 15.48 -5.12
C THR A 85 26.11 16.80 -5.16
N ARG A 86 26.37 17.64 -6.16
CA ARG A 86 25.58 18.88 -6.35
C ARG A 86 24.14 18.59 -6.74
N LEU A 87 23.90 17.57 -7.56
CA LEU A 87 22.55 17.14 -7.89
C LEU A 87 21.73 16.85 -6.63
N HIS A 88 22.27 16.05 -5.70
CA HIS A 88 21.59 15.74 -4.45
C HIS A 88 21.35 16.98 -3.59
N GLN A 89 22.33 17.89 -3.50
CA GLN A 89 22.19 19.14 -2.74
C GLN A 89 21.10 20.06 -3.32
N GLU A 90 21.07 20.25 -4.63
CA GLU A 90 20.07 21.10 -5.28
C GLU A 90 18.67 20.46 -5.24
N GLN A 91 18.56 19.13 -5.28
CA GLN A 91 17.29 18.43 -5.07
C GLN A 91 16.75 18.69 -3.67
N LEU A 92 17.60 18.61 -2.64
CA LEU A 92 17.23 18.93 -1.26
C LEU A 92 16.82 20.39 -1.10
N LYS A 93 17.58 21.34 -1.68
CA LYS A 93 17.21 22.77 -1.68
C LYS A 93 15.87 23.00 -2.36
N LEU A 94 15.59 22.31 -3.47
CA LEU A 94 14.31 22.42 -4.16
C LEU A 94 13.16 21.91 -3.28
N TYR A 95 13.32 20.77 -2.62
CA TYR A 95 12.33 20.26 -1.67
C TYR A 95 12.08 21.23 -0.51
N GLN A 96 13.14 21.83 0.04
CA GLN A 96 13.04 22.83 1.11
C GLN A 96 12.34 24.11 0.64
N LYS A 97 12.69 24.63 -0.54
CA LYS A 97 12.04 25.81 -1.15
C LYS A 97 10.56 25.56 -1.43
N ALA A 98 10.21 24.33 -1.83
CA ALA A 98 8.82 23.92 -2.03
C ALA A 98 8.07 23.58 -0.72
N GLY A 99 8.76 23.56 0.42
CA GLY A 99 8.18 23.19 1.71
C GLY A 99 7.70 21.73 1.77
N ILE A 100 8.36 20.83 1.03
CA ILE A 100 7.97 19.41 0.92
C ILE A 100 8.97 18.55 1.68
N ASN A 101 8.46 17.62 2.49
CA ASN A 101 9.29 16.59 3.13
C ASN A 101 9.30 15.31 2.25
N PRO A 102 10.45 14.89 1.69
CA PRO A 102 10.54 13.69 0.86
C PRO A 102 10.18 12.40 1.62
N ALA A 103 10.41 12.35 2.94
CA ALA A 103 10.08 11.20 3.78
C ALA A 103 8.56 11.01 3.97
N ALA A 104 7.75 12.05 3.75
CA ALA A 104 6.30 11.93 3.84
C ALA A 104 5.71 11.02 2.75
N GLY A 105 6.45 10.79 1.65
CA GLY A 105 6.04 9.88 0.57
C GLY A 105 6.19 8.39 0.92
N CYS A 106 7.14 8.01 1.78
CA CYS A 106 7.36 6.63 2.21
C CYS A 106 6.69 6.29 3.56
N LEU A 107 6.14 7.29 4.24
CA LEU A 107 5.41 7.14 5.50
C LEU A 107 4.25 6.10 5.46
N PRO A 108 3.47 5.95 4.37
CA PRO A 108 2.44 4.91 4.30
C PRO A 108 3.02 3.50 4.47
N LEU A 109 4.19 3.24 3.88
CA LEU A 109 4.84 1.94 3.95
C LEU A 109 5.33 1.64 5.36
N LEU A 110 5.99 2.60 6.01
CA LEU A 110 6.50 2.44 7.37
C LEU A 110 5.38 2.17 8.39
N LEU A 111 4.26 2.88 8.26
CA LEU A 111 3.10 2.67 9.13
C LEU A 111 2.40 1.33 8.85
N GLN A 112 2.37 0.90 7.59
CA GLN A 112 1.72 -0.33 7.19
C GLN A 112 2.48 -1.57 7.67
N MET A 113 3.81 -1.52 7.73
CA MET A 113 4.64 -2.69 8.06
C MET A 113 4.28 -3.33 9.41
N PRO A 114 4.18 -2.59 10.55
CA PRO A 114 3.74 -3.18 11.82
C PRO A 114 2.34 -3.81 11.77
N ILE A 115 1.39 -3.16 11.11
CA ILE A 115 0.01 -3.63 10.99
C ILE A 115 -0.03 -4.91 10.16
N LEU A 116 0.68 -4.93 9.04
CA LEU A 116 0.79 -6.10 8.16
C LEU A 116 1.45 -7.27 8.89
N ILE A 117 2.53 -7.02 9.64
CA ILE A 117 3.21 -8.04 10.43
C ILE A 117 2.26 -8.58 11.53
N ALA A 118 1.51 -7.71 12.21
CA ALA A 118 0.57 -8.13 13.24
C ALA A 118 -0.56 -8.99 12.65
N LEU A 119 -1.16 -8.57 11.54
CA LEU A 119 -2.21 -9.33 10.86
C LEU A 119 -1.68 -10.64 10.28
N TYR A 120 -0.51 -10.62 9.64
CA TYR A 120 0.14 -11.83 9.14
C TYR A 120 0.37 -12.85 10.27
N ASN A 121 0.95 -12.42 11.39
CA ASN A 121 1.16 -13.29 12.54
C ASN A 121 -0.17 -13.83 13.08
N LEU A 122 -1.18 -12.95 13.18
CA LEU A 122 -2.50 -13.33 13.65
C LEU A 122 -3.12 -14.41 12.77
N PHE A 123 -3.14 -14.21 11.46
CA PHE A 123 -3.68 -15.17 10.51
C PHE A 123 -2.86 -16.44 10.44
N PHE A 124 -1.54 -16.32 10.39
CA PHE A 124 -0.68 -17.49 10.36
C PHE A 124 -0.92 -18.38 11.59
N GLN A 125 -1.08 -17.76 12.76
CA GLN A 125 -1.36 -18.47 14.00
C GLN A 125 -2.80 -19.01 14.08
N ILE A 126 -3.81 -18.29 13.59
CA ILE A 126 -5.20 -18.78 13.61
C ILE A 126 -5.40 -19.89 12.58
N LEU A 127 -4.77 -19.78 11.41
CA LEU A 127 -5.11 -20.56 10.22
C LEU A 127 -4.16 -21.74 9.96
N THR A 128 -2.91 -21.68 10.44
CA THR A 128 -1.89 -22.73 10.18
C THR A 128 -1.74 -23.71 11.33
N ASN A 129 -2.18 -23.34 12.54
CA ASN A 129 -2.21 -24.27 13.66
C ASN A 129 -3.36 -25.25 13.45
N GLY A 130 -3.05 -26.46 12.95
CA GLY A 130 -4.03 -27.53 12.64
C GLY A 130 -4.86 -28.04 13.84
N ASN A 131 -4.77 -27.39 14.99
CA ASN A 131 -5.61 -27.64 16.16
C ASN A 131 -6.40 -26.37 16.51
N MET A 132 -7.59 -26.25 15.93
CA MET A 132 -8.47 -25.09 16.13
C MET A 132 -8.87 -24.91 17.60
N ASN A 133 -8.97 -26.00 18.37
CA ASN A 133 -9.28 -25.94 19.80
C ASN A 133 -8.17 -25.22 20.59
N LYS A 134 -6.89 -25.43 20.23
CA LYS A 134 -5.77 -24.69 20.83
C LYS A 134 -5.84 -23.20 20.50
N VAL A 135 -6.19 -22.86 19.25
CA VAL A 135 -6.34 -21.46 18.83
C VAL A 135 -7.47 -20.79 19.61
N VAL A 136 -8.64 -21.42 19.69
CA VAL A 136 -9.79 -20.93 20.47
C VAL A 136 -9.42 -20.72 21.94
N ALA A 137 -8.72 -21.67 22.57
CA ALA A 137 -8.29 -21.54 23.95
C ALA A 137 -7.33 -20.36 24.17
N GLU A 138 -6.36 -20.18 23.27
CA GLU A 138 -5.40 -19.07 23.34
C GLU A 138 -6.04 -17.72 23.08
N VAL A 139 -7.00 -17.63 22.15
CA VAL A 139 -7.81 -16.42 21.91
C VAL A 139 -8.62 -16.08 23.15
N ASN A 140 -9.36 -17.04 23.71
CA ASN A 140 -10.18 -16.87 24.90
C ASN A 140 -9.38 -16.45 26.15
N ARG A 141 -8.05 -16.67 26.16
CA ARG A 141 -7.13 -16.25 27.21
C ARG A 141 -6.75 -14.76 27.12
N VAL A 142 -6.74 -14.19 25.91
CA VAL A 142 -6.24 -12.82 25.66
C VAL A 142 -7.33 -11.82 25.26
N VAL A 143 -8.55 -12.29 25.02
CA VAL A 143 -9.70 -11.40 24.86
C VAL A 143 -10.00 -10.65 26.16
N TYR A 144 -10.31 -9.37 26.05
CA TYR A 144 -10.48 -8.47 27.19
C TYR A 144 -11.80 -8.68 27.92
N PHE A 145 -12.84 -9.13 27.21
CA PHE A 145 -14.17 -9.25 27.77
C PHE A 145 -14.72 -10.68 27.66
N PRO A 146 -15.52 -11.16 28.62
CA PRO A 146 -16.10 -12.50 28.59
C PRO A 146 -16.98 -12.77 27.38
N PHE A 147 -17.73 -11.78 26.89
CA PHE A 147 -18.62 -11.92 25.73
C PHE A 147 -17.85 -12.08 24.40
N LEU A 148 -16.56 -11.74 24.37
CA LEU A 148 -15.69 -11.93 23.19
C LEU A 148 -15.17 -13.36 23.07
N LYS A 149 -15.41 -14.21 24.09
CA LYS A 149 -14.99 -15.60 24.06
C LYS A 149 -15.82 -16.37 23.03
N ILE A 150 -15.15 -17.27 22.33
CA ILE A 150 -15.74 -18.07 21.26
C ILE A 150 -15.59 -19.56 21.56
N HIS A 151 -16.45 -20.36 20.93
CA HIS A 151 -16.39 -21.82 20.98
C HIS A 151 -15.77 -22.43 19.73
N SER A 152 -15.94 -21.78 18.58
CA SER A 152 -15.42 -22.23 17.29
C SER A 152 -15.09 -21.04 16.37
N PHE A 153 -14.25 -21.30 15.38
CA PHE A 153 -13.97 -20.39 14.28
C PHE A 153 -14.67 -20.89 13.02
N ASP A 154 -15.59 -20.08 12.47
CA ASP A 154 -16.07 -20.26 11.11
C ASP A 154 -15.18 -19.45 10.14
N LEU A 155 -14.33 -20.15 9.40
CA LEU A 155 -13.40 -19.57 8.44
C LEU A 155 -13.96 -19.55 7.01
N SER A 156 -15.22 -19.93 6.83
CA SER A 156 -15.88 -19.95 5.54
C SER A 156 -16.16 -18.52 5.08
N PHE A 157 -15.89 -18.24 3.81
CA PHE A 157 -16.24 -16.97 3.18
C PHE A 157 -16.66 -17.23 1.73
N PHE A 158 -17.97 -17.24 1.49
CA PHE A 158 -18.55 -17.72 0.23
C PHE A 158 -18.08 -19.15 -0.10
N PHE A 159 -17.51 -19.37 -1.28
CA PHE A 159 -16.97 -20.65 -1.75
C PHE A 159 -15.50 -20.86 -1.34
N LEU A 160 -14.96 -19.97 -0.49
CA LEU A 160 -13.56 -19.98 -0.09
C LEU A 160 -13.44 -20.31 1.40
N ASN A 161 -12.34 -20.97 1.77
CA ASN A 161 -11.93 -21.10 3.16
C ASN A 161 -10.73 -20.17 3.41
N LEU A 162 -10.87 -19.26 4.37
CA LEU A 162 -9.88 -18.23 4.64
C LEU A 162 -8.52 -18.79 5.11
N SER A 163 -8.46 -20.03 5.62
CA SER A 163 -7.20 -20.69 5.97
C SER A 163 -6.46 -21.32 4.80
N SER A 164 -7.17 -21.60 3.70
CA SER A 164 -6.56 -22.22 2.53
C SER A 164 -5.55 -21.28 1.88
N LYS A 165 -4.54 -21.86 1.22
CA LYS A 165 -3.55 -21.13 0.44
C LYS A 165 -3.80 -21.39 -1.04
N PRO A 166 -3.64 -20.39 -1.93
CA PRO A 166 -3.73 -20.65 -3.36
C PRO A 166 -2.69 -21.63 -3.90
N SER A 167 -1.55 -21.78 -3.21
CA SER A 167 -0.55 -22.82 -3.52
C SER A 167 -1.10 -24.24 -3.47
N ASP A 168 -2.15 -24.45 -2.67
CA ASP A 168 -2.75 -25.76 -2.44
C ASP A 168 -3.93 -26.02 -3.42
N TRP A 169 -3.97 -25.31 -4.55
CA TRP A 169 -5.02 -25.40 -5.57
C TRP A 169 -5.29 -26.82 -6.09
N LYS A 170 -4.30 -27.72 -6.02
CA LYS A 170 -4.47 -29.13 -6.42
C LYS A 170 -5.49 -29.87 -5.54
N SER A 171 -5.58 -29.51 -4.26
CA SER A 171 -6.55 -30.08 -3.32
C SER A 171 -7.77 -29.19 -3.11
N GLY A 172 -7.59 -27.86 -3.17
CA GLY A 172 -8.64 -26.87 -2.90
C GLY A 172 -9.38 -26.32 -4.11
N GLY A 173 -9.00 -26.71 -5.33
CA GLY A 173 -9.62 -26.28 -6.58
C GLY A 173 -8.86 -25.19 -7.33
N TRP A 174 -8.94 -25.21 -8.66
CA TRP A 174 -8.23 -24.29 -9.54
C TRP A 174 -8.65 -22.83 -9.36
N TRP A 175 -9.88 -22.57 -8.89
CA TRP A 175 -10.40 -21.22 -8.65
C TRP A 175 -9.60 -20.45 -7.60
N LEU A 176 -8.86 -21.14 -6.71
CA LEU A 176 -7.97 -20.50 -5.75
C LEU A 176 -6.89 -19.65 -6.43
N LEU A 177 -6.47 -20.02 -7.65
CA LEU A 177 -5.48 -19.28 -8.43
C LEU A 177 -6.00 -17.92 -8.92
N LEU A 178 -7.30 -17.68 -8.91
CA LEU A 178 -7.87 -16.37 -9.26
C LEU A 178 -7.50 -15.31 -8.21
N VAL A 179 -7.35 -15.70 -6.94
CA VAL A 179 -7.07 -14.77 -5.85
C VAL A 179 -5.76 -14.00 -6.04
N PRO A 180 -4.60 -14.62 -6.29
CA PRO A 180 -3.35 -13.88 -6.51
C PRO A 180 -3.41 -13.01 -7.77
N ILE A 181 -4.13 -13.44 -8.82
CA ILE A 181 -4.31 -12.66 -10.07
C ILE A 181 -5.13 -11.41 -9.78
N ILE A 182 -6.26 -11.54 -9.09
CA ILE A 182 -7.11 -10.42 -8.69
C ILE A 182 -6.34 -9.46 -7.78
N THR A 183 -5.58 -10.01 -6.83
CA THR A 183 -4.78 -9.21 -5.89
C THR A 183 -3.72 -8.41 -6.63
N ALA A 184 -2.96 -9.03 -7.53
CA ALA A 184 -1.97 -8.34 -8.35
C ALA A 184 -2.62 -7.29 -9.27
N GLY A 185 -3.76 -7.61 -9.89
CA GLY A 185 -4.50 -6.70 -10.76
C GLY A 185 -5.01 -5.46 -10.02
N LEU A 186 -5.62 -5.64 -8.84
CA LEU A 186 -6.06 -4.55 -7.97
C LEU A 186 -4.87 -3.68 -7.52
N GLN A 187 -3.77 -4.32 -7.11
CA GLN A 187 -2.58 -3.61 -6.65
C GLN A 187 -1.92 -2.81 -7.79
N TYR A 188 -1.88 -3.38 -8.99
CA TYR A 188 -1.39 -2.69 -10.19
C TYR A 188 -2.25 -1.49 -10.52
N TRP A 189 -3.58 -1.64 -10.47
CA TRP A 189 -4.48 -0.52 -10.73
C TRP A 189 -4.31 0.60 -9.71
N GLN A 190 -4.24 0.28 -8.41
CA GLN A 190 -3.97 1.24 -7.35
C GLN A 190 -2.65 1.98 -7.61
N THR A 191 -1.59 1.25 -7.94
CA THR A 191 -0.26 1.84 -8.15
C THR A 191 -0.25 2.74 -9.39
N LYS A 192 -0.91 2.33 -10.48
CA LYS A 192 -1.04 3.12 -11.71
C LYS A 192 -1.71 4.47 -11.47
N MET A 193 -2.64 4.57 -10.50
CA MET A 193 -3.28 5.84 -10.13
C MET A 193 -2.36 6.80 -9.34
N MET A 194 -1.28 6.28 -8.75
CA MET A 194 -0.33 7.08 -7.97
C MET A 194 0.85 7.54 -8.82
N VAL A 195 1.12 6.90 -9.97
CA VAL A 195 2.20 7.29 -10.87
C VAL A 195 1.82 8.54 -11.67
N PRO A 196 2.63 9.61 -11.65
CA PRO A 196 2.45 10.80 -12.49
C PRO A 196 2.37 10.43 -13.98
N GLN A 197 1.33 10.87 -14.68
CA GLN A 197 1.32 10.85 -16.14
C GLN A 197 2.13 12.06 -16.64
N THR A 198 3.45 11.91 -16.78
CA THR A 198 4.26 12.89 -17.51
C THR A 198 3.87 12.81 -18.98
N LYS A 199 2.96 13.69 -19.44
CA LYS A 199 2.90 14.02 -20.87
C LYS A 199 4.28 14.58 -21.22
N ILE A 200 5.00 13.88 -22.09
CA ILE A 200 6.23 14.37 -22.71
C ILE A 200 5.84 15.66 -23.44
N GLN A 201 5.98 16.81 -22.78
CA GLN A 201 5.99 18.09 -23.48
C GLN A 201 7.35 18.12 -24.16
N ASN A 202 7.35 17.90 -25.48
CA ASN A 202 8.52 17.94 -26.35
C ASN A 202 9.56 18.97 -25.85
N PRO A 203 10.78 18.55 -25.48
CA PRO A 203 11.84 19.44 -24.97
C PRO A 203 12.28 20.51 -25.97
N LYS A 204 11.87 20.42 -27.24
CA LYS A 204 12.37 21.27 -28.31
C LYS A 204 11.85 22.72 -28.34
N SER A 205 10.82 23.09 -27.57
CA SER A 205 10.20 24.43 -27.75
C SER A 205 10.63 25.52 -26.77
N LYS A 206 11.41 25.23 -25.71
CA LYS A 206 11.83 26.27 -24.73
C LYS A 206 13.32 26.34 -24.42
N ILE A 207 14.16 25.58 -25.12
CA ILE A 207 15.63 25.62 -24.94
C ILE A 207 16.28 26.79 -25.70
N GLN A 208 15.57 27.52 -26.56
CA GLN A 208 16.17 28.59 -27.38
C GLN A 208 16.42 29.95 -26.68
N LYS A 209 16.16 30.13 -25.38
CA LYS A 209 16.35 31.44 -24.72
C LYS A 209 17.01 31.40 -23.33
N ILE A 210 18.01 30.54 -23.13
CA ILE A 210 19.03 30.81 -22.12
C ILE A 210 20.35 30.81 -22.87
N GLU A 211 20.88 32.00 -23.07
CA GLU A 211 22.08 32.32 -23.84
C GLU A 211 23.25 31.46 -23.36
N LYS A 212 23.78 30.66 -24.28
CA LYS A 212 25.07 29.99 -24.11
C LYS A 212 26.13 30.97 -24.58
N GLU A 213 26.93 31.52 -23.67
CA GLU A 213 28.28 31.94 -24.09
C GLU A 213 29.05 30.68 -24.52
N PRO A 214 29.69 30.68 -25.70
CA PRO A 214 30.30 29.48 -26.24
C PRO A 214 31.73 29.33 -25.71
N VAL A 215 32.02 28.21 -25.05
CA VAL A 215 33.40 27.73 -24.93
C VAL A 215 33.52 26.40 -25.68
N ASN A 216 34.11 26.53 -26.87
CA ASN A 216 34.89 25.54 -27.60
C ASN A 216 34.26 24.16 -27.93
N GLY A 217 33.59 24.10 -29.08
CA GLY A 217 33.95 23.18 -30.15
C GLY A 217 34.10 21.68 -29.84
N LYS A 218 33.06 21.02 -29.32
CA LYS A 218 32.84 19.57 -29.54
C LYS A 218 31.35 19.29 -29.75
N LYS A 219 31.01 18.63 -30.86
CA LYS A 219 29.65 18.13 -31.13
C LYS A 219 29.23 17.21 -29.97
N ALA A 220 28.30 17.66 -29.14
CA ALA A 220 27.69 16.84 -28.11
C ALA A 220 26.81 15.78 -28.77
N VAL A 221 27.25 14.53 -28.74
CA VAL A 221 26.41 13.37 -29.04
C VAL A 221 25.28 13.34 -28.01
N ASP A 222 24.06 13.33 -28.53
CA ASP A 222 22.80 13.27 -27.78
C ASP A 222 22.75 11.98 -26.93
N LYS A 223 23.21 12.08 -25.68
CA LYS A 223 23.12 11.02 -24.64
C LYS A 223 22.12 11.41 -23.55
N SER A 224 21.31 12.43 -23.80
CA SER A 224 20.33 13.02 -22.87
C SER A 224 19.11 12.12 -22.71
N ALA A 225 18.59 11.61 -23.83
CA ALA A 225 17.40 10.75 -23.88
C ALA A 225 17.54 9.45 -23.08
N ASP A 226 18.70 8.78 -23.16
CA ASP A 226 18.90 7.43 -22.58
C ASP A 226 18.84 7.33 -21.04
N LYS A 227 18.98 8.43 -20.29
CA LYS A 227 19.05 8.41 -18.82
C LYS A 227 17.84 9.01 -18.11
N GLU A 228 17.12 9.95 -18.73
CA GLU A 228 15.78 10.33 -18.25
C GLU A 228 14.82 9.13 -18.34
N ASP A 229 15.02 8.29 -19.36
CA ASP A 229 14.37 6.99 -19.49
C ASP A 229 14.71 6.05 -18.33
N MET A 230 15.91 6.09 -17.71
CA MET A 230 16.25 5.21 -16.58
C MET A 230 15.48 5.56 -15.29
N GLY A 231 15.33 6.84 -14.95
CA GLY A 231 14.59 7.25 -13.75
C GLY A 231 13.09 6.98 -13.86
N GLN A 232 12.52 7.25 -15.04
CA GLN A 232 11.13 6.92 -15.34
C GLN A 232 10.91 5.41 -15.51
N ALA A 233 11.86 4.69 -16.10
CA ALA A 233 11.84 3.23 -16.19
C ALA A 233 11.92 2.61 -14.79
N MET A 234 12.74 3.14 -13.88
CA MET A 234 12.79 2.66 -12.49
C MET A 234 11.45 2.86 -11.78
N GLN A 235 10.78 4.00 -11.97
CA GLN A 235 9.44 4.24 -11.43
C GLN A 235 8.38 3.33 -12.06
N LYS A 236 8.41 3.12 -13.38
CA LYS A 236 7.53 2.19 -14.08
C LYS A 236 7.79 0.73 -13.65
N GLN A 237 9.05 0.36 -13.45
CA GLN A 237 9.46 -0.96 -12.97
C GLN A 237 8.97 -1.19 -11.55
N MET A 238 9.11 -0.21 -10.65
CA MET A 238 8.53 -0.29 -9.30
C MET A 238 7.00 -0.44 -9.36
N ALA A 239 6.34 0.27 -10.28
CA ALA A 239 4.90 0.23 -10.44
C ALA A 239 4.37 -1.13 -10.96
N ILE A 240 5.21 -1.92 -11.62
CA ILE A 240 4.86 -3.26 -12.13
C ILE A 240 5.32 -4.36 -11.17
N MET A 241 6.54 -4.23 -10.63
CA MET A 241 7.20 -5.26 -9.83
C MET A 241 6.52 -5.45 -8.47
N MET A 242 6.11 -4.36 -7.80
CA MET A 242 5.49 -4.45 -6.48
C MET A 242 4.13 -5.18 -6.50
N PRO A 243 3.20 -4.88 -7.43
CA PRO A 243 1.99 -5.69 -7.62
C PRO A 243 2.25 -7.17 -7.90
N LEU A 244 3.26 -7.49 -8.72
CA LEU A 244 3.62 -8.88 -9.02
C LEU A 244 4.13 -9.61 -7.78
N MET A 245 4.98 -8.96 -6.99
CA MET A 245 5.48 -9.52 -5.73
C MET A 245 4.35 -9.77 -4.73
N ILE A 246 3.39 -8.83 -4.61
CA ILE A 246 2.21 -9.01 -3.75
C ILE A 246 1.32 -10.15 -4.29
N GLY A 247 1.17 -10.29 -5.61
CA GLY A 247 0.50 -11.44 -6.22
C GLY A 247 1.17 -12.77 -5.88
N PHE A 248 2.50 -12.82 -5.93
CA PHE A 248 3.27 -14.01 -5.55
C PHE A 248 3.12 -14.34 -4.05
N PHE A 249 3.10 -13.32 -3.18
CA PHE A 249 2.83 -13.53 -1.77
C PHE A 249 1.39 -13.99 -1.51
N ALA A 250 0.42 -13.42 -2.22
CA ALA A 250 -0.96 -13.87 -2.17
C ALA A 250 -1.12 -15.34 -2.62
N TYR A 251 -0.24 -15.83 -3.51
CA TYR A 251 -0.23 -17.26 -3.87
C TYR A 251 0.23 -18.16 -2.72
N SER A 252 1.17 -17.69 -1.90
CA SER A 252 1.82 -18.48 -0.85
C SER A 252 1.14 -18.37 0.52
N PHE A 253 0.32 -17.35 0.73
CA PHE A 253 -0.29 -17.04 2.02
C PHE A 253 -1.78 -17.40 2.11
N PRO A 254 -2.32 -17.53 3.34
CA PRO A 254 -3.74 -17.83 3.53
C PRO A 254 -4.65 -16.76 2.91
N LEU A 255 -5.80 -17.19 2.39
CA LEU A 255 -6.79 -16.32 1.74
C LEU A 255 -7.28 -15.16 2.61
N GLY A 256 -7.33 -15.33 3.93
CA GLY A 256 -7.65 -14.24 4.87
C GLY A 256 -6.75 -13.02 4.73
N LEU A 257 -5.46 -13.22 4.43
CA LEU A 257 -4.52 -12.13 4.21
C LEU A 257 -4.75 -11.44 2.86
N SER A 258 -5.05 -12.21 1.81
CA SER A 258 -5.42 -11.66 0.50
C SER A 258 -6.71 -10.84 0.58
N LEU A 259 -7.70 -11.30 1.35
CA LEU A 259 -8.94 -10.54 1.59
C LEU A 259 -8.66 -9.20 2.26
N TYR A 260 -7.77 -9.18 3.27
CA TYR A 260 -7.29 -7.95 3.89
C TYR A 260 -6.63 -7.02 2.87
N TRP A 261 -5.68 -7.51 2.08
CA TRP A 261 -4.99 -6.69 1.06
C TRP A 261 -5.96 -6.12 0.03
N ASN A 262 -6.85 -6.94 -0.50
CA ASN A 262 -7.82 -6.51 -1.51
C ASN A 262 -8.77 -5.45 -0.95
N THR A 263 -9.30 -5.67 0.26
CA THR A 263 -10.14 -4.68 0.94
C THR A 263 -9.37 -3.38 1.17
N PHE A 264 -8.15 -3.47 1.70
CA PHE A 264 -7.29 -2.32 1.94
C PHE A 264 -7.02 -1.54 0.65
N THR A 265 -6.75 -2.23 -0.45
CA THR A 265 -6.46 -1.64 -1.76
C THR A 265 -7.69 -0.97 -2.37
N ILE A 266 -8.86 -1.60 -2.32
CA ILE A 266 -10.13 -1.02 -2.80
C ILE A 266 -10.43 0.30 -2.07
N PHE A 267 -10.33 0.32 -0.74
CA PHE A 267 -10.53 1.54 0.03
C PHE A 267 -9.48 2.62 -0.31
N GLY A 268 -8.23 2.22 -0.54
CA GLY A 268 -7.19 3.12 -1.01
C GLY A 268 -7.50 3.75 -2.36
N ILE A 269 -8.01 2.97 -3.31
CA ILE A 269 -8.45 3.45 -4.63
C ILE A 269 -9.59 4.47 -4.49
N ILE A 270 -10.62 4.15 -3.70
CA ILE A 270 -11.75 5.04 -3.44
C ILE A 270 -11.26 6.36 -2.83
N GLN A 271 -10.36 6.28 -1.85
CA GLN A 271 -9.80 7.45 -1.19
C GLN A 271 -8.97 8.32 -2.16
N GLN A 272 -8.14 7.70 -2.99
CA GLN A 272 -7.36 8.39 -4.01
C GLN A 272 -8.25 9.15 -5.00
N TYR A 273 -9.34 8.52 -5.46
CA TYR A 273 -10.32 9.15 -6.36
C TYR A 273 -10.99 10.37 -5.72
N ARG A 274 -11.43 10.23 -4.46
CA ARG A 274 -12.07 11.33 -3.73
C ARG A 274 -11.15 12.53 -3.57
N ILE A 275 -9.89 12.30 -3.19
CA ILE A 275 -8.90 13.37 -3.01
C ILE A 275 -8.57 14.04 -4.34
N ALA A 276 -8.29 13.26 -5.39
CA ALA A 276 -7.99 13.81 -6.72
C ALA A 276 -9.13 14.69 -7.27
N LYS A 277 -10.39 14.28 -7.06
CA LYS A 277 -11.58 15.08 -7.44
C LYS A 277 -11.67 16.39 -6.66
N LEU A 278 -11.45 16.34 -5.35
CA LEU A 278 -11.47 17.53 -4.47
C LEU A 278 -10.37 18.53 -4.85
N ASP A 279 -9.16 18.06 -5.13
CA ASP A 279 -8.05 18.94 -5.52
C ASP A 279 -8.32 19.61 -6.88
N GLY A 280 -8.89 18.89 -7.85
CA GLY A 280 -9.30 19.45 -9.14
C GLY A 280 -10.37 20.55 -9.01
N ALA A 281 -11.36 20.35 -8.15
CA ALA A 281 -12.39 21.36 -7.88
C ALA A 281 -11.81 22.63 -7.22
N ASN A 282 -10.87 22.46 -6.28
CA ASN A 282 -10.20 23.58 -5.61
C ASN A 282 -9.31 24.40 -6.58
N GLU A 283 -8.67 23.77 -7.56
CA GLU A 283 -7.89 24.48 -8.58
C GLU A 283 -8.77 25.26 -9.56
N GLN A 284 -9.97 24.76 -9.89
CA GLN A 284 -10.93 25.48 -10.73
C GLN A 284 -11.47 26.73 -10.03
N ASN A 285 -11.83 26.62 -8.75
CA ASN A 285 -12.37 27.74 -7.96
C ASN A 285 -11.35 28.85 -7.68
N LYS A 286 -10.04 28.56 -7.80
CA LYS A 286 -8.98 29.59 -7.73
C LYS A 286 -8.77 30.35 -9.05
N ARG A 287 -9.31 29.85 -10.17
CA ARG A 287 -9.15 30.43 -11.51
C ARG A 287 -10.37 31.23 -11.96
N THR A 288 -11.51 31.04 -11.30
CA THR A 288 -12.75 31.84 -11.43
C THR A 288 -12.76 32.93 -10.39
#